data_AF-A0A1F9U3Q4-F1
#
_entry.id   AF-A0A1F9U3Q4-F1
#
_cell.length_a   1.000
_cell.length_b   1.000
_cell.length_c   1.000
_cell.angle_alpha   90.00
_cell.angle_beta   90.00
_cell.angle_gamma   90.00
#
_symmetry.space_group_name_H-M   'P 1'
#
loop_
_entity.id
_entity.type
_entity.pdbx_description
1 polymer ?
#
loop_
_entity_poly.entity_id
_entity_poly.type
_entity_poly.pdbx_seq_one_letter_code
_entity_poly.pdbx_strand_id
1 'polypeptide(L)'
;MSGYSGLPAIGPQELKEAFNRARSFIRMLAVISPTCPECRAGDRAVRNVFKTKKSEKLRGFIVWIPMLPADTAAVACAQAGSWNDKRLLLQGWDAGCAIGGMFSKTLKLTRTAWDIYLIYAPGLIWEGELPPAPSFWMHQLRPDSGADQNRRLSLPRLQQEVNIYLTNAKRPEQRTFRR
;
A
#
# COMPACT_ATOMS: atom_id res chain seq x y z
N MET A 1 -17.05 24.46 13.49
CA MET A 1 -17.12 23.85 12.14
C MET A 1 -15.85 23.04 11.93
N SER A 2 -16.03 21.78 11.52
CA SER A 2 -15.03 20.71 11.56
C SER A 2 -13.82 21.02 10.67
N GLY A 3 -12.63 21.07 11.27
CA GLY A 3 -11.37 21.22 10.57
C GLY A 3 -11.01 19.96 9.80
N TYR A 4 -11.29 19.95 8.50
CA TYR A 4 -10.61 19.08 7.55
C TYR A 4 -9.57 19.92 6.82
N SER A 5 -8.35 19.96 7.37
CA SER A 5 -7.19 20.37 6.59
C SER A 5 -7.02 19.35 5.46
N GLY A 6 -6.80 19.83 4.23
CA GLY A 6 -6.72 18.98 3.04
C GLY A 6 -5.73 17.81 3.18
N LEU A 7 -5.93 16.78 2.35
CA LEU A 7 -5.05 15.62 2.29
C LEU A 7 -3.59 16.07 2.04
N PRO A 8 -2.62 15.67 2.89
CA PRO A 8 -1.25 16.16 2.77
C PRO A 8 -0.63 15.71 1.45
N ALA A 9 0.17 16.59 0.85
CA ALA A 9 1.04 16.21 -0.25
C ALA A 9 2.08 15.20 0.26
N ILE A 10 2.43 14.23 -0.56
CA ILE A 10 3.43 13.20 -0.23
C ILE A 10 4.34 12.96 -1.42
N GLY A 11 5.64 12.80 -1.16
CA GLY A 11 6.62 12.34 -2.12
C GLY A 11 7.29 11.03 -1.70
N PRO A 12 8.22 10.53 -2.53
CA PRO A 12 8.95 9.30 -2.24
C PRO A 12 9.72 9.30 -0.92
N GLN A 13 10.29 10.44 -0.52
CA GLN A 13 11.10 10.54 0.69
C GLN A 13 10.24 10.41 1.94
N GLU A 14 9.10 11.12 2.01
CA GLU A 14 8.16 11.02 3.13
C GLU A 14 7.61 9.60 3.27
N LEU A 15 7.31 8.95 2.15
CA LEU A 15 6.89 7.55 2.13
C LEU A 15 8.00 6.62 2.64
N LYS A 16 9.23 6.78 2.15
CA LYS A 16 10.40 5.98 2.56
C LYS A 16 10.64 6.06 4.06
N GLU A 17 10.60 7.26 4.62
CA GLU A 17 10.81 7.48 6.05
C GLU A 17 9.72 6.84 6.89
N ALA A 18 8.44 7.05 6.55
CA ALA A 18 7.33 6.45 7.27
C ALA A 18 7.34 4.91 7.15
N PHE A 19 7.67 4.39 5.97
CA PHE A 19 7.85 2.97 5.71
C PHE A 19 8.94 2.37 6.59
N ASN A 20 10.09 3.03 6.71
CA ASN A 20 11.22 2.57 7.51
C ASN A 20 10.99 2.72 9.03
N ARG A 21 10.25 3.75 9.47
CA ARG A 21 9.80 3.86 10.87
C ARG A 21 8.90 2.69 11.27
N ALA A 22 8.13 2.15 10.33
CA ALA A 22 7.25 1.00 10.55
C ALA A 22 7.91 -0.36 10.28
N ARG A 23 9.25 -0.45 10.18
CA ARG A 23 9.95 -1.67 9.75
C ARG A 23 9.70 -2.91 10.60
N SER A 24 9.36 -2.76 11.89
CA SER A 24 9.02 -3.89 12.77
C SER A 24 7.60 -4.42 12.57
N PHE A 25 6.79 -3.79 11.71
CA PHE A 25 5.41 -4.14 11.43
C PHE A 25 5.27 -4.77 10.04
N ILE A 26 4.16 -5.48 9.85
CA ILE A 26 3.67 -5.77 8.50
C ILE A 26 3.16 -4.47 7.93
N ARG A 27 3.61 -4.11 6.73
CA ARG A 27 3.20 -2.88 6.06
C ARG A 27 2.40 -3.24 4.82
N MET A 28 1.19 -2.71 4.74
CA MET A 28 0.34 -2.81 3.58
C MET A 28 0.27 -1.44 2.92
N LEU A 29 0.65 -1.38 1.65
CA LEU A 29 0.70 -0.15 0.86
C LEU A 29 -0.25 -0.28 -0.32
N ALA A 30 -1.06 0.75 -0.57
CA ALA A 30 -1.82 0.86 -1.80
C ALA A 30 -1.46 2.16 -2.53
N VAL A 31 -1.32 2.08 -3.86
CA VAL A 31 -1.22 3.25 -4.75
C VAL A 31 -2.43 3.22 -5.65
N ILE A 32 -3.32 4.21 -5.54
CA ILE A 32 -4.66 4.17 -6.12
C ILE A 32 -5.09 5.53 -6.69
N SER A 33 -5.95 5.49 -7.70
CA SER A 33 -6.61 6.68 -8.26
C SER A 33 -7.97 6.90 -7.57
N PRO A 34 -8.31 8.15 -7.21
CA PRO A 34 -9.52 8.44 -6.44
C PRO A 34 -10.83 8.28 -7.23
N THR A 35 -10.82 8.51 -8.55
CA THR A 35 -12.04 8.39 -9.38
C THR A 35 -12.16 7.05 -10.13
N CYS A 36 -11.12 6.22 -10.13
CA CYS A 36 -11.18 4.91 -10.78
C CYS A 36 -12.10 3.91 -10.03
N PRO A 37 -13.11 3.31 -10.69
CA PRO A 37 -14.03 2.36 -10.06
C PRO A 37 -13.32 1.15 -9.43
N GLU A 38 -12.36 0.57 -10.15
CA GLU A 38 -11.54 -0.56 -9.72
C GLU A 38 -10.69 -0.17 -8.52
N CYS A 39 -9.98 0.96 -8.58
CA CYS A 39 -9.22 1.50 -7.44
C CYS A 39 -10.10 1.68 -6.19
N ARG A 40 -11.32 2.20 -6.33
CA ARG A 40 -12.27 2.29 -5.20
C ARG A 40 -12.68 0.92 -4.67
N ALA A 41 -12.81 -0.09 -5.53
CA ALA A 41 -13.06 -1.46 -5.11
C ALA A 41 -11.88 -2.05 -4.33
N GLY A 42 -10.66 -1.78 -4.76
CA GLY A 42 -9.49 -2.24 -4.04
C GLY A 42 -9.23 -1.47 -2.74
N ASP A 43 -9.50 -0.17 -2.67
CA ASP A 43 -9.52 0.58 -1.39
C ASP A 43 -10.50 -0.06 -0.40
N ARG A 44 -11.71 -0.43 -0.85
CA ARG A 44 -12.66 -1.19 -0.02
C ARG A 44 -12.10 -2.54 0.42
N ALA A 45 -11.34 -3.24 -0.43
CA ALA A 45 -10.68 -4.49 -0.06
C ALA A 45 -9.60 -4.28 1.01
N VAL A 46 -8.76 -3.25 0.88
CA VAL A 46 -7.78 -2.87 1.92
C VAL A 46 -8.49 -2.54 3.22
N ARG A 47 -9.52 -1.67 3.20
CA ARG A 47 -10.31 -1.37 4.40
C ARG A 47 -10.92 -2.62 5.03
N ASN A 48 -11.39 -3.57 4.22
CA ASN A 48 -11.93 -4.84 4.72
C ASN A 48 -10.85 -5.69 5.43
N VAL A 49 -9.63 -5.74 4.89
CA VAL A 49 -8.49 -6.38 5.56
C VAL A 49 -8.25 -5.73 6.93
N PHE A 50 -8.20 -4.40 7.02
CA PHE A 50 -8.03 -3.72 8.32
C PHE A 50 -9.22 -3.96 9.26
N LYS A 51 -10.46 -3.96 8.74
CA LYS A 51 -11.66 -4.24 9.53
C LYS A 51 -11.64 -5.66 10.13
N THR A 52 -11.22 -6.66 9.36
CA THR A 52 -11.26 -8.08 9.76
C THR A 52 -10.01 -8.54 10.51
N LYS A 53 -8.84 -8.01 10.15
CA LYS A 53 -7.55 -8.35 10.79
C LYS A 53 -7.20 -7.26 11.79
N LYS A 54 -7.75 -7.33 13.02
CA LYS A 54 -7.54 -6.34 14.10
C LYS A 54 -6.16 -6.37 14.77
N SER A 55 -5.12 -6.87 14.09
CA SER A 55 -3.79 -6.94 14.68
C SER A 55 -3.12 -5.56 14.76
N GLU A 56 -2.55 -5.26 15.93
CA GLU A 56 -1.65 -4.13 16.15
C GLU A 56 -0.27 -4.31 15.47
N LYS A 57 -0.02 -5.45 14.82
CA LYS A 57 1.20 -5.69 14.02
C LYS A 57 1.07 -5.26 12.55
N LEU A 58 -0.11 -4.78 12.13
CA LEU A 58 -0.37 -4.31 10.76
C LEU A 58 -0.32 -2.77 10.72
N ARG A 59 0.29 -2.21 9.67
CA ARG A 59 0.33 -0.78 9.37
C ARG A 59 -0.04 -0.52 7.92
N GLY A 60 -0.80 0.55 7.68
CA GLY A 60 -1.31 0.93 6.36
C GLY A 60 -0.64 2.19 5.82
N PHE A 61 -0.51 2.23 4.49
CA PHE A 61 -0.03 3.37 3.71
C PHE A 61 -0.94 3.48 2.47
N ILE A 62 -1.55 4.64 2.25
CA ILE A 62 -2.39 4.90 1.08
C ILE A 62 -1.85 6.10 0.32
N VAL A 63 -1.46 5.89 -0.93
CA VAL A 63 -0.98 6.94 -1.82
C VAL A 63 -2.04 7.15 -2.90
N TRP A 64 -2.59 8.35 -2.94
CA TRP A 64 -3.54 8.78 -3.95
C TRP A 64 -2.79 9.49 -5.07
N ILE A 65 -3.03 9.10 -6.33
CA ILE A 65 -2.36 9.67 -7.51
C ILE A 65 -3.35 10.00 -8.64
N PRO A 66 -3.07 11.02 -9.48
CA PRO A 66 -3.92 11.38 -10.61
C PRO A 66 -3.65 10.48 -11.84
N MET A 67 -4.53 9.51 -12.08
CA MET A 67 -4.45 8.64 -13.26
C MET A 67 -5.60 8.84 -14.24
N LEU A 68 -6.69 9.48 -13.80
CA LEU A 68 -7.86 9.80 -14.60
C LEU A 68 -8.11 11.31 -14.64
N PRO A 69 -8.77 11.84 -15.70
CA PRO A 69 -8.98 13.27 -15.87
C PRO A 69 -9.71 13.98 -14.71
N ALA A 70 -10.57 13.27 -13.98
CA ALA A 70 -11.32 13.80 -12.85
C ALA A 70 -10.58 13.66 -11.50
N ASP A 71 -9.37 13.09 -11.49
CA ASP A 71 -8.60 12.93 -10.27
C ASP A 71 -8.00 14.26 -9.82
N THR A 72 -8.40 14.71 -8.63
CA THR A 72 -7.88 15.92 -8.00
C THR A 72 -7.57 15.65 -6.53
N ALA A 73 -6.73 16.50 -5.92
CA ALA A 73 -6.44 16.44 -4.49
C ALA A 73 -7.72 16.52 -3.64
N ALA A 74 -8.72 17.30 -4.06
CA ALA A 74 -10.00 17.43 -3.37
C ALA A 74 -10.80 16.12 -3.39
N VAL A 75 -10.88 15.46 -4.56
CA VAL A 75 -11.57 14.18 -4.68
C VAL A 75 -10.83 13.08 -3.91
N ALA A 76 -9.49 13.07 -3.97
CA ALA A 76 -8.67 12.19 -3.14
C ALA A 76 -8.91 12.41 -1.65
N CYS A 77 -9.00 13.66 -1.19
CA CYS A 77 -9.31 14.01 0.19
C CYS A 77 -10.69 13.48 0.62
N ALA A 78 -11.70 13.59 -0.25
CA ALA A 78 -13.03 13.04 0.02
C ALA A 78 -13.01 11.51 0.18
N GLN A 79 -12.28 10.79 -0.69
CA GLN A 79 -12.12 9.34 -0.55
C GLN A 79 -11.34 8.96 0.71
N ALA A 80 -10.27 9.70 0.99
CA ALA A 80 -9.41 9.52 2.17
C ALA A 80 -10.17 9.65 3.50
N GLY A 81 -11.19 10.51 3.55
CA GLY A 81 -12.06 10.68 4.73
C GLY A 81 -12.85 9.43 5.13
N SER A 82 -12.92 8.41 4.28
CA SER A 82 -13.54 7.12 4.61
C SER A 82 -12.67 6.22 5.48
N TRP A 83 -11.41 6.60 5.76
CA TRP A 83 -10.50 5.86 6.61
C TRP A 83 -10.57 6.34 8.07
N ASN A 84 -10.99 5.44 8.97
CA ASN A 84 -10.96 5.65 10.42
C ASN A 84 -10.31 4.44 11.11
N ASP A 85 -8.99 4.28 10.93
CA ASP A 85 -8.20 3.23 11.56
C ASP A 85 -6.83 3.78 11.98
N LYS A 86 -6.52 3.72 13.28
CA LYS A 86 -5.26 4.24 13.86
C LYS A 86 -3.99 3.58 13.30
N ARG A 87 -4.13 2.45 12.60
CA ARG A 87 -3.01 1.73 12.00
C ARG A 87 -2.65 2.23 10.60
N LEU A 88 -3.46 3.08 10.00
CA LEU A 88 -3.11 3.84 8.80
C LEU A 88 -2.13 4.94 9.21
N LEU A 89 -0.83 4.73 8.96
CA LEU A 89 0.21 5.67 9.41
C LEU A 89 0.40 6.85 8.48
N LEU A 90 0.09 6.62 7.20
CA LEU A 90 0.33 7.60 6.16
C LEU A 90 -0.75 7.49 5.10
N GLN A 91 -1.32 8.63 4.76
CA GLN A 91 -2.21 8.78 3.63
C GLN A 91 -1.94 10.15 3.01
N GLY A 92 -1.72 10.20 1.70
CA GLY A 92 -1.32 11.45 1.05
C GLY A 92 -1.58 11.48 -0.46
N TRP A 93 -1.51 12.68 -1.01
CA TRP A 93 -1.67 12.98 -2.43
C TRP A 93 -0.31 13.17 -3.11
N ASP A 94 0.00 12.32 -4.08
CA ASP A 94 1.19 12.46 -4.94
C ASP A 94 0.75 12.98 -6.31
N ALA A 95 0.72 14.30 -6.45
CA ALA A 95 0.26 14.99 -7.65
C ALA A 95 1.11 14.66 -8.90
N GLY A 96 2.38 14.32 -8.70
CA GLY A 96 3.33 14.06 -9.78
C GLY A 96 3.43 12.59 -10.19
N CYS A 97 2.68 11.69 -9.55
CA CYS A 97 2.81 10.24 -9.73
C CYS A 97 4.24 9.72 -9.50
N ALA A 98 5.06 10.42 -8.72
CA ALA A 98 6.46 10.08 -8.50
C ALA A 98 6.60 8.70 -7.81
N ILE A 99 5.73 8.43 -6.83
CA ILE A 99 5.67 7.14 -6.12
C ILE A 99 5.20 6.04 -7.08
N GLY A 100 4.20 6.32 -7.92
CA GLY A 100 3.73 5.36 -8.93
C GLY A 100 4.81 5.01 -9.95
N GLY A 101 5.59 5.99 -10.41
CA GLY A 101 6.74 5.78 -11.31
C GLY A 101 7.86 4.97 -10.65
N MET A 102 8.10 5.17 -9.36
CA MET A 102 9.08 4.42 -8.59
C MET A 102 8.68 2.95 -8.40
N PHE A 103 7.44 2.67 -8.02
CA PHE A 103 6.95 1.30 -7.92
C PHE A 103 6.88 0.60 -9.28
N SER A 104 6.66 1.35 -10.37
CA SER A 104 6.71 0.80 -11.72
C SER A 104 8.07 0.14 -11.99
N LYS A 105 9.17 0.82 -11.63
CA LYS A 105 10.53 0.27 -11.76
C LYS A 105 10.76 -0.96 -10.87
N THR A 106 10.39 -0.88 -9.59
CA THR A 106 10.54 -2.01 -8.65
C THR A 106 9.76 -3.25 -9.08
N LEU A 107 8.55 -3.05 -9.63
CA LEU A 107 7.66 -4.13 -10.08
C LEU A 107 7.88 -4.53 -11.54
N LYS A 108 8.83 -3.89 -12.24
CA LYS A 108 9.14 -4.11 -13.66
C LYS A 108 7.92 -3.94 -14.57
N LEU A 109 7.08 -2.95 -14.28
CA LEU A 109 5.92 -2.60 -15.09
C LEU A 109 6.35 -1.70 -16.26
N THR A 110 5.55 -1.71 -17.34
CA THR A 110 5.77 -0.86 -18.52
C THR A 110 5.06 0.49 -18.42
N ARG A 111 4.21 0.68 -17.40
CA ARG A 111 3.41 1.88 -17.14
C ARG A 111 3.52 2.29 -15.68
N THR A 112 3.13 3.52 -15.34
CA THR A 112 3.01 3.99 -13.95
C THR A 112 2.28 2.97 -13.10
N ALA A 113 2.80 2.66 -11.92
CA ALA A 113 2.19 1.70 -11.03
C ALA A 113 1.07 2.38 -10.24
N TRP A 114 -0.15 1.90 -10.45
CA TRP A 114 -1.37 2.33 -9.78
C TRP A 114 -2.33 1.15 -9.71
N ASP A 115 -3.35 1.22 -8.87
CA ASP A 115 -4.21 0.07 -8.58
C ASP A 115 -3.40 -1.16 -8.14
N ILE A 116 -2.40 -0.94 -7.28
CA ILE A 116 -1.50 -1.96 -6.73
C ILE A 116 -1.66 -2.04 -5.21
N TYR A 117 -1.49 -3.25 -4.69
CA TYR A 117 -1.68 -3.58 -3.27
C TYR A 117 -0.49 -4.42 -2.82
N LEU A 118 0.40 -3.83 -2.05
CA LEU A 118 1.69 -4.43 -1.68
C LEU A 118 1.69 -4.79 -0.20
N ILE A 119 2.28 -5.93 0.13
CA ILE A 119 2.52 -6.40 1.49
C ILE A 119 4.02 -6.58 1.69
N TYR A 120 4.52 -6.00 2.78
CA TYR A 120 5.90 -6.13 3.23
C TYR A 120 5.92 -6.84 4.57
N ALA A 121 6.72 -7.90 4.66
CA ALA A 121 7.01 -8.53 5.93
C ALA A 121 7.76 -7.57 6.88
N PRO A 122 7.70 -7.83 8.20
CA PRO A 122 8.57 -7.16 9.16
C PRO A 122 10.05 -7.34 8.80
N GLY A 123 10.87 -6.34 9.09
CA GLY A 123 12.30 -6.35 8.88
C GLY A 123 12.78 -5.78 7.54
N LEU A 124 11.91 -5.69 6.52
CA LEU A 124 12.32 -5.12 5.22
C LEU A 124 12.64 -3.62 5.37
N ILE A 125 13.83 -3.20 4.94
CA ILE A 125 14.26 -1.80 4.97
C ILE A 125 14.34 -1.28 3.54
N TRP A 126 13.89 -0.04 3.34
CA TRP A 126 14.10 0.68 2.11
C TRP A 126 15.39 1.50 2.22
N GLU A 127 16.47 0.99 1.65
CA GLU A 127 17.81 1.59 1.75
C GLU A 127 18.15 2.47 0.52
N GLY A 128 17.86 1.97 -0.69
CA GLY A 128 18.20 2.64 -1.95
C GLY A 128 17.19 3.70 -2.42
N GLU A 129 17.33 4.10 -3.68
CA GLU A 129 16.40 5.02 -4.35
C GLU A 129 15.05 4.34 -4.63
N LEU A 130 15.07 3.06 -5.03
CA LEU A 130 13.87 2.28 -5.28
C LEU A 130 13.42 1.52 -4.02
N PRO A 131 12.10 1.36 -3.80
CA PRO A 131 11.58 0.59 -2.69
C PRO A 131 11.98 -0.87 -2.86
N PRO A 132 12.13 -1.60 -1.74
CA PRO A 132 12.44 -3.03 -1.80
C PRO A 132 11.31 -3.77 -2.51
N ALA A 133 11.62 -4.94 -3.04
CA ALA A 133 10.60 -5.83 -3.57
C ALA A 133 9.58 -6.16 -2.46
N PRO A 134 8.27 -6.08 -2.75
CA PRO A 134 7.26 -6.49 -1.79
C PRO A 134 7.36 -8.00 -1.52
N SER A 135 7.03 -8.41 -0.30
CA SER A 135 6.95 -9.83 0.04
C SER A 135 5.77 -10.50 -0.70
N PHE A 136 4.71 -9.74 -0.95
CA PHE A 136 3.58 -10.13 -1.80
C PHE A 136 2.94 -8.89 -2.41
N TRP A 137 2.36 -9.00 -3.61
CA TRP A 137 1.55 -7.93 -4.18
C TRP A 137 0.48 -8.44 -5.15
N MET A 138 -0.59 -7.66 -5.27
CA MET A 138 -1.67 -7.84 -6.25
C MET A 138 -1.93 -6.51 -6.96
N HIS A 139 -2.71 -6.55 -8.04
CA HIS A 139 -3.10 -5.35 -8.78
C HIS A 139 -4.45 -5.47 -9.46
N GLN A 140 -4.96 -4.37 -10.01
CA GLN A 140 -6.02 -4.39 -11.01
C GLN A 140 -5.66 -3.64 -12.32
N LEU A 141 -4.35 -3.54 -12.59
CA LEU A 141 -3.80 -3.06 -13.86
C LEU A 141 -4.26 -3.85 -15.10
N ARG A 142 -4.32 -3.15 -16.24
CA ARG A 142 -4.65 -3.70 -17.56
C ARG A 142 -3.53 -4.64 -18.10
N PRO A 143 -3.84 -5.54 -19.05
CA PRO A 143 -2.84 -6.49 -19.59
C PRO A 143 -1.60 -5.85 -20.22
N ASP A 144 -1.72 -4.64 -20.76
CA ASP A 144 -0.63 -3.89 -21.40
C ASP A 144 0.35 -3.24 -20.39
N SER A 145 0.12 -3.40 -19.09
CA SER A 145 0.99 -2.82 -18.05
C SER A 145 2.26 -3.64 -17.76
N GLY A 146 2.42 -4.81 -18.39
CA GLY A 146 3.48 -5.77 -18.09
C GLY A 146 3.31 -6.53 -16.77
N ALA A 147 2.18 -6.35 -16.08
CA ALA A 147 1.88 -7.08 -14.85
C ALA A 147 1.39 -8.50 -15.16
N ASP A 148 1.84 -9.48 -14.36
CA ASP A 148 1.33 -10.85 -14.40
C ASP A 148 -0.16 -10.90 -14.03
N GLN A 149 -1.01 -11.19 -15.00
CA GLN A 149 -2.47 -11.20 -14.83
C GLN A 149 -2.98 -12.30 -13.88
N ASN A 150 -2.13 -13.20 -13.40
CA ASN A 150 -2.49 -14.12 -12.32
C ASN A 150 -2.46 -13.44 -10.93
N ARG A 151 -1.99 -12.19 -10.84
CA ARG A 151 -1.88 -11.40 -9.60
C ARG A 151 -3.02 -10.40 -9.43
N ARG A 152 -4.14 -10.62 -10.12
CA ARG A 152 -5.34 -9.78 -10.01
C ARG A 152 -5.88 -9.78 -8.57
N LEU A 153 -6.26 -8.60 -8.08
CA LEU A 153 -6.75 -8.42 -6.71
C LEU A 153 -7.85 -9.43 -6.37
N SER A 154 -7.67 -10.11 -5.25
CA SER A 154 -8.65 -11.03 -4.65
C SER A 154 -8.64 -10.78 -3.15
N LEU A 155 -9.77 -10.32 -2.60
CA LEU A 155 -9.89 -10.04 -1.17
C LEU A 155 -9.57 -11.28 -0.30
N PRO A 156 -10.10 -12.48 -0.59
CA PRO A 156 -9.73 -13.69 0.17
C PRO A 156 -8.22 -13.95 0.16
N ARG A 157 -7.57 -13.81 -1.01
CA ARG A 157 -6.11 -14.01 -1.11
C ARG A 157 -5.34 -12.94 -0.33
N LEU A 158 -5.74 -11.68 -0.44
CA LEU A 158 -5.11 -10.58 0.26
C LEU A 158 -5.19 -10.74 1.79
N GLN A 159 -6.35 -11.17 2.30
CA GLN A 159 -6.54 -11.49 3.71
C GLN A 159 -5.70 -12.70 4.15
N GLN A 160 -5.58 -13.73 3.30
CA GLN A 160 -4.76 -14.91 3.55
C GLN A 160 -3.28 -14.51 3.70
N GLU A 161 -2.76 -13.70 2.79
CA GLU A 161 -1.36 -13.27 2.80
C GLU A 161 -1.03 -12.43 4.04
N VAL A 162 -1.88 -11.48 4.40
CA VAL A 162 -1.74 -10.75 5.68
C VAL A 162 -1.73 -11.72 6.87
N ASN A 163 -2.58 -12.76 6.84
CA ASN A 163 -2.64 -13.75 7.91
C ASN A 163 -1.36 -14.61 8.03
N ILE A 164 -0.74 -14.96 6.89
CA ILE A 164 0.54 -15.67 6.84
C ILE A 164 1.61 -14.85 7.56
N TYR A 165 1.78 -13.58 7.19
CA TYR A 165 2.79 -12.73 7.83
C TYR A 165 2.47 -12.43 9.30
N LEU A 166 1.19 -12.31 9.67
CA LEU A 166 0.78 -12.15 11.07
C LEU A 166 1.11 -13.37 11.93
N THR A 167 0.98 -14.57 11.38
CA THR A 167 1.26 -15.83 12.09
C THR A 167 2.77 -16.06 12.21
N ASN A 168 3.53 -15.79 11.15
CA ASN A 168 4.98 -15.89 11.17
C ASN A 168 5.61 -14.87 12.11
N ALA A 169 5.06 -13.66 12.20
CA ALA A 169 5.50 -12.65 13.18
C ALA A 169 5.20 -13.03 14.64
N LYS A 170 4.47 -14.12 14.92
CA LYS A 170 4.26 -14.67 16.27
C LYS A 170 5.28 -15.76 16.63
N ARG A 171 6.04 -16.28 15.68
CA ARG A 171 7.15 -17.20 15.95
C ARG A 171 8.44 -16.39 15.98
N PRO A 172 8.94 -15.94 17.15
CA PRO A 172 10.33 -15.53 17.21
C PRO A 172 11.18 -16.72 16.77
N GLU A 173 12.19 -16.48 15.93
CA GLU A 173 13.14 -17.49 15.50
C GLU A 173 13.65 -18.26 16.72
N GLN A 174 13.19 -19.50 16.91
CA GLN A 174 13.96 -20.50 17.63
C GLN A 174 15.12 -20.91 16.71
N ARG A 175 16.07 -20.00 16.49
CA ARG A 175 17.40 -20.37 16.03
C ARG A 175 18.18 -20.84 17.26
N THR A 176 17.95 -22.09 17.63
CA THR A 176 18.86 -22.82 18.49
C THR A 176 20.18 -22.98 17.75
N PHE A 177 21.16 -22.13 18.07
CA PHE A 177 22.55 -22.47 17.84
C PHE A 177 22.87 -23.66 18.76
N ARG A 178 22.95 -24.85 18.18
CA ARG A 178 23.63 -25.97 18.83
C ARG A 178 25.12 -25.63 18.85
N ARG A 179 25.69 -25.69 20.05
CA ARG A 179 27.12 -25.56 20.32
C ARG A 179 27.90 -26.71 19.70
#